data_AF-A0A7E4VPG3-F1
#
_entry.id   AF-A0A7E4VPG3-F1
#
_cell.length_a   1.000
_cell.length_b   1.000
_cell.length_c   1.000
_cell.angle_alpha   90.00
_cell.angle_beta   90.00
_cell.angle_gamma   90.00
#
_symmetry.space_group_name_H-M   'P 1'
#
loop_
_entity.id
_entity.type
_entity.pdbx_description
1 polymer ?
#
loop_
_entity_poly.entity_id
_entity_poly.type
_entity_poly.pdbx_seq_one_letter_code
_entity_poly.pdbx_strand_id
1 'polypeptide(L)'
;MLSSKPCEIFCVTESWLTPSIPDSLIVANHNFIVFRHDRISKKGGGVLALIPAVLNPSLVQLSNTGAVEYIAVDLNIGGATSRLITSKWMPNDRMFLE
;
A
#
# COMPACT_ATOMS: atom_id res chain seq x y z
N MET A 1 10.69 6.84 13.13
CA MET A 1 11.06 5.86 12.07
C MET A 1 10.62 4.49 12.51
N LEU A 2 10.03 3.68 11.61
CA LEU A 2 9.73 2.28 11.88
C LEU A 2 11.05 1.51 12.08
N SER A 3 11.23 0.93 13.28
CA SER A 3 12.33 0.01 13.59
C SER A 3 11.88 -1.40 13.23
N SER A 4 12.26 -1.88 12.04
CA SER A 4 11.76 -3.15 11.49
C SER A 4 12.55 -4.37 12.02
N LYS A 5 11.84 -5.43 12.40
CA LYS A 5 12.41 -6.79 12.29
C LYS A 5 12.51 -7.17 10.79
N PRO A 6 13.45 -8.05 10.40
CA PRO A 6 13.78 -8.29 8.99
C PRO A 6 12.65 -8.85 8.10
N CYS A 7 11.52 -9.28 8.66
CA CYS A 7 10.41 -9.88 7.89
C CYS A 7 9.02 -9.30 8.23
N GLU A 8 8.94 -8.05 8.71
CA GLU A 8 7.65 -7.42 8.97
C GLU A 8 7.13 -6.76 7.69
N ILE A 9 5.86 -7.04 7.34
CA ILE A 9 5.14 -6.36 6.25
C ILE A 9 4.19 -5.35 6.89
N PHE A 10 4.16 -4.12 6.39
CA PHE A 10 3.23 -3.10 6.87
C PHE A 10 2.17 -2.80 5.81
N CYS A 11 0.90 -2.88 6.22
CA CYS A 11 -0.24 -2.53 5.40
C CYS A 11 -0.97 -1.38 6.08
N VAL A 12 -1.02 -0.21 5.43
CA VAL A 12 -1.61 1.01 5.97
C VAL A 12 -2.75 1.44 5.07
N THR A 13 -3.94 1.55 5.65
CA THR A 13 -5.10 2.22 5.06
C THR A 13 -5.20 3.63 5.61
N GLU A 14 -5.85 4.53 4.87
CA GLU A 14 -5.85 5.95 5.23
C GLU A 14 -4.41 6.44 5.42
N SER A 15 -3.59 6.30 4.38
CA SER A 15 -2.20 6.74 4.46
C SER A 15 -2.08 8.27 4.46
N TRP A 16 -3.09 8.98 3.94
CA TRP A 16 -3.09 10.44 3.75
C TRP A 16 -1.88 10.94 2.93
N LEU A 17 -1.24 10.06 2.18
CA LEU A 17 -0.04 10.39 1.42
C LEU A 17 -0.37 11.04 0.07
N THR A 18 0.49 11.97 -0.35
CA THR A 18 0.46 12.64 -1.66
C THR A 18 1.72 12.33 -2.45
N PRO A 19 1.69 12.45 -3.79
CA PRO A 19 2.86 12.19 -4.63
C PRO A 19 4.07 13.09 -4.32
N SER A 20 3.85 14.21 -3.64
CA SER A 20 4.91 15.13 -3.20
C SER A 20 5.73 14.61 -2.02
N ILE A 21 5.25 13.59 -1.30
CA ILE A 21 5.99 12.97 -0.20
C ILE A 21 6.86 11.84 -0.78
N PRO A 22 8.20 11.96 -0.82
CA PRO A 22 9.05 10.90 -1.31
C PRO A 22 9.11 9.72 -0.33
N ASP A 23 9.35 8.53 -0.87
CA ASP A 23 9.39 7.29 -0.09
C ASP A 23 10.47 7.27 1.00
N SER A 24 11.55 8.02 0.80
CA SER A 24 12.64 8.19 1.79
C SER A 24 12.19 8.88 3.08
N LEU A 25 11.07 9.62 3.07
CA LEU A 25 10.46 10.16 4.29
C LEU A 25 9.54 9.15 4.99
N ILE A 26 9.10 8.12 4.29
CA ILE A 26 8.24 7.05 4.82
C ILE A 26 9.10 5.98 5.49
N VAL A 27 10.14 5.50 4.78
CA VAL A 27 11.05 4.46 5.24
C VAL A 27 12.50 4.88 5.01
N ALA A 28 13.29 4.75 6.06
CA ALA A 28 14.65 5.28 6.13
C ALA A 28 15.70 4.42 5.45
N ASN A 29 15.39 3.13 5.25
CA ASN A 29 16.30 2.14 4.71
C ASN A 29 15.75 1.57 3.42
N HIS A 30 16.65 1.16 2.52
CA HIS A 30 16.31 0.53 1.25
C HIS A 30 15.88 -0.94 1.39
N ASN A 31 15.54 -1.37 2.61
CA ASN A 31 15.15 -2.75 2.89
C ASN A 31 13.69 -3.02 2.52
N PHE A 32 12.91 -1.97 2.24
CA PHE A 32 11.51 -2.06 1.86
C PHE A 32 11.28 -1.56 0.45
N ILE A 33 10.43 -2.26 -0.28
CA ILE A 33 9.79 -1.76 -1.48
C ILE A 33 8.47 -1.10 -1.05
N VAL A 34 8.26 0.12 -1.52
CA VAL A 34 7.09 0.94 -1.23
C VAL A 34 6.08 0.79 -2.36
N PHE A 35 4.92 0.24 -2.05
CA PHE A 35 3.76 0.27 -2.93
C PHE A 35 2.73 1.20 -2.33
N ARG A 36 2.21 2.14 -3.11
CA ARG A 36 1.27 3.16 -2.62
C ARG A 36 0.25 3.53 -3.67
N HIS A 37 -0.96 3.82 -3.21
CA HIS A 37 -1.98 4.50 -3.97
C HIS A 37 -2.24 5.82 -3.26
N ASP A 38 -1.77 6.91 -3.84
CA ASP A 38 -1.84 8.23 -3.22
C ASP A 38 -3.18 8.91 -3.38
N ARG A 39 -3.42 9.91 -2.52
CA ARG A 39 -4.53 10.82 -2.74
C ARG A 39 -4.17 11.83 -3.84
N ILE A 40 -5.06 11.94 -4.81
CA ILE A 40 -5.03 12.97 -5.85
C ILE A 40 -6.35 13.72 -5.73
N SER A 41 -6.28 15.00 -5.35
CA SER A 41 -7.44 15.91 -5.31
C SER A 41 -8.66 15.42 -4.49
N LYS A 42 -8.42 14.71 -3.37
CA LYS A 42 -9.47 14.19 -2.46
C LYS A 42 -9.13 14.39 -0.98
N LYS A 43 -10.16 14.51 -0.11
CA LYS A 43 -10.07 14.86 1.33
C LYS A 43 -9.65 13.69 2.25
N GLY A 44 -9.34 12.50 1.71
CA GLY A 44 -8.95 11.33 2.51
C GLY A 44 -8.64 10.11 1.64
N GLY A 45 -8.35 8.97 2.26
CA GLY A 45 -7.98 7.73 1.59
C GLY A 45 -6.48 7.57 1.37
N GLY A 46 -6.17 6.79 0.37
CA GLY A 46 -4.83 6.29 0.11
C GLY A 46 -4.56 4.99 0.87
N VAL A 47 -3.76 4.14 0.23
CA VAL A 47 -3.26 2.88 0.79
C VAL A 47 -1.76 2.80 0.56
N LEU A 48 -1.07 2.12 1.48
CA LEU A 48 0.38 1.94 1.46
C LEU A 48 0.69 0.52 1.91
N ALA A 49 1.59 -0.16 1.19
CA ALA A 49 2.20 -1.41 1.60
C ALA A 49 3.73 -1.26 1.58
N LEU A 50 4.36 -1.52 2.73
CA LEU A 50 5.82 -1.61 2.86
C LEU A 50 6.19 -3.07 2.96
N ILE A 51 6.90 -3.58 1.97
CA ILE A 51 7.25 -5.01 1.89
C ILE A 51 8.75 -5.17 1.87
N PRO A 52 9.34 -6.04 2.71
CA PRO A 52 10.76 -6.33 2.65
C PRO A 52 11.21 -6.74 1.25
N ALA A 53 12.24 -6.08 0.72
CA ALA A 53 12.76 -6.31 -0.63
C ALA A 53 13.21 -7.76 -0.83
N VAL A 54 13.66 -8.43 0.23
CA VAL A 54 14.05 -9.84 0.23
C VAL A 54 12.92 -10.81 -0.18
N LEU A 55 11.65 -10.39 -0.03
CA LEU A 55 10.49 -11.18 -0.43
C LEU A 55 10.18 -11.06 -1.94
N ASN A 56 10.95 -10.25 -2.68
CA ASN A 56 10.79 -10.02 -4.12
C ASN A 56 9.32 -9.81 -4.54
N PRO A 57 8.61 -8.84 -3.95
CA PRO A 57 7.20 -8.61 -4.25
C PRO A 57 7.00 -8.16 -5.70
N SER A 58 5.88 -8.60 -6.30
CA SER A 58 5.45 -8.18 -7.63
C SER A 58 4.06 -7.54 -7.57
N LEU A 59 3.92 -6.33 -8.14
CA LEU A 59 2.63 -5.64 -8.18
C LEU A 59 1.66 -6.37 -9.12
N VAL A 60 0.43 -6.55 -8.65
CA VAL A 60 -0.65 -7.19 -9.40
C VAL A 60 -1.73 -6.16 -9.69
N GLN A 61 -2.15 -6.10 -10.96
CA GLN A 61 -3.35 -5.36 -11.35
C GLN A 61 -4.57 -6.29 -11.25
N LEU A 62 -5.54 -5.91 -10.43
CA LEU A 62 -6.83 -6.57 -10.37
C LEU A 62 -7.82 -5.85 -11.31
N SER A 63 -8.82 -6.59 -11.80
CA SER A 63 -9.89 -6.00 -12.61
C SER A 63 -10.58 -4.86 -11.85
N ASN A 64 -11.02 -3.84 -12.58
CA ASN A 64 -11.52 -2.58 -12.03
C ASN A 64 -12.60 -2.81 -10.96
N THR A 65 -12.30 -2.48 -9.71
CA THR A 65 -13.19 -2.68 -8.56
C THR A 65 -14.06 -1.48 -8.23
N GLY A 66 -13.84 -0.31 -8.87
CA GLY A 66 -14.65 0.92 -8.83
C GLY A 66 -14.80 1.61 -7.46
N ALA A 67 -15.13 0.84 -6.44
CA ALA A 67 -15.43 1.24 -5.07
C ALA A 67 -14.32 0.85 -4.07
N VAL A 68 -13.12 0.48 -4.53
CA VAL A 68 -12.03 0.02 -3.66
C VAL A 68 -10.71 0.64 -4.08
N GLU A 69 -10.04 1.30 -3.14
CA GLU A 69 -8.62 1.61 -3.25
C GLU A 69 -7.83 0.43 -2.75
N TYR A 70 -6.87 -0.05 -3.53
CA TYR A 70 -6.09 -1.20 -3.13
C TYR A 70 -4.67 -1.18 -3.67
N ILE A 71 -3.83 -1.99 -3.03
CA ILE A 71 -2.55 -2.48 -3.52
C ILE A 71 -2.62 -4.00 -3.43
N ALA A 72 -2.39 -4.67 -4.55
CA ALA A 72 -2.26 -6.12 -4.61
C ALA A 72 -0.83 -6.47 -5.02
N VAL A 73 -0.22 -7.37 -4.28
CA VAL A 73 1.17 -7.80 -4.48
C VAL A 73 1.28 -9.30 -4.28
N ASP A 74 1.95 -9.97 -5.21
CA ASP A 74 2.29 -11.37 -5.10
C ASP A 74 3.68 -11.52 -4.46
N LEU A 75 3.75 -12.42 -3.48
CA LEU A 75 4.95 -12.79 -2.73
C LEU A 75 5.28 -14.25 -3.02
N ASN A 76 6.55 -14.56 -3.28
CA ASN A 76 6.99 -15.95 -3.39
C ASN A 76 7.57 -16.41 -2.04
N ILE A 77 6.81 -17.26 -1.33
CA ILE A 77 7.17 -17.74 0.00
C ILE A 77 7.21 -19.27 -0.05
N GLY A 78 8.40 -19.84 0.14
CA GLY A 78 8.57 -21.29 0.18
C GLY A 78 8.21 -22.01 -1.13
N GLY A 79 8.32 -21.33 -2.29
CA GLY A 79 7.97 -21.89 -3.60
C GLY A 79 6.49 -21.79 -3.95
N ALA A 80 5.66 -21.28 -3.05
CA ALA A 80 4.26 -20.96 -3.32
C ALA A 80 4.10 -19.44 -3.52
N THR A 81 3.21 -19.06 -4.45
CA THR A 81 2.81 -17.66 -4.60
C THR A 81 1.66 -17.35 -3.65
N SER A 82 1.83 -16.37 -2.79
CA SER A 82 0.78 -15.82 -1.92
C SER A 82 0.47 -14.38 -2.30
N ARG A 83 -0.80 -14.06 -2.45
CA ARG A 83 -1.25 -12.70 -2.76
C ARG A 83 -1.61 -11.95 -1.49
N LEU A 84 -0.96 -10.81 -1.27
CA LEU A 84 -1.32 -9.85 -0.25
C LEU A 84 -2.14 -8.72 -0.89
N ILE A 85 -3.26 -8.36 -0.27
CA ILE A 85 -4.09 -7.24 -0.71
C ILE A 85 -4.29 -6.30 0.48
N THR A 86 -3.83 -5.06 0.33
CA THR A 86 -4.18 -3.96 1.23
C THR A 86 -5.26 -3.15 0.55
N SER A 87 -6.41 -3.01 1.19
CA SER A 87 -7.53 -2.31 0.57
C SER A 87 -8.31 -1.46 1.55
N LYS A 88 -8.86 -0.37 1.02
CA LYS A 88 -9.86 0.46 1.67
C LYS A 88 -11.10 0.49 0.78
N TRP A 89 -12.25 0.17 1.36
CA TRP A 89 -13.52 0.38 0.69
C TRP A 89 -13.87 1.87 0.63
N MET A 90 -14.26 2.32 -0.56
CA MET A 90 -14.74 3.67 -0.85
C MET A 90 -16.20 3.55 -1.31
N PRO A 91 -17.19 3.76 -0.44
CA PRO A 91 -18.56 3.91 -0.90
C PRO A 91 -18.61 5.06 -1.92
N ASN A 92 -19.36 4.86 -3.02
CA ASN A 92 -19.51 5.85 -4.09
C ASN A 92 -20.13 7.20 -3.64
N ASP A 93 -20.49 7.34 -2.37
CA ASP A 93 -21.06 8.57 -1.83
C ASP A 93 -20.15 9.19 -0.78
N ARG A 94 -19.68 10.39 -1.12
CA ARG A 94 -19.38 11.42 -0.14
C ARG A 94 -20.63 11.67 0.71
N MET A 95 -20.81 10.91 1.79
CA MET A 95 -21.74 11.22 2.88
C MET A 95 -21.01 11.61 4.18
N PHE A 96 -19.76 12.06 4.09
CA PHE A 96 -19.18 12.88 5.15
C PHE A 96 -19.17 14.33 4.66
N LEU A 97 -20.29 14.99 4.98
CA LEU A 97 -20.47 16.43 5.01
C LEU A 97 -19.41 17.07 5.92
N GLU A 98 -19.03 18.31 5.53
CA GLU A 98 -18.22 19.32 6.24
C GLU A 98 -16.69 19.11 6.30
#